data_AF-A0A845R620-F1
#
_entry.id   AF-A0A845R620-F1
#
_cell.length_a   1.000
_cell.length_b   1.000
_cell.length_c   1.000
_cell.angle_alpha   90.00
_cell.angle_beta   90.00
_cell.angle_gamma   90.00
#
_symmetry.space_group_name_H-M   'P 1'
#
loop_
_entity.id
_entity.type
_entity.pdbx_description
1 polymer ?
#
loop_
_entity_poly.entity_id
_entity_poly.type
_entity_poly.pdbx_seq_one_letter_code
_entity_poly.pdbx_strand_id
1 'polypeptide(L)' 'MLPRTGRPIKGTSKRDKSLQLRMSKEELILLDECAKRLDISRTDVVNKGIRLVKDGLDKK' A
#
# COMPACT_ATOMS: atom_id res chain seq x y z
N MET A 1 13.21 -19.63 30.22
CA MET A 1 13.31 -18.35 29.50
C MET A 1 12.46 -18.45 28.25
N LEU A 2 11.46 -17.59 28.05
CA LEU A 2 10.65 -17.63 26.83
C LEU A 2 11.45 -17.05 25.65
N PRO A 3 11.46 -17.71 24.48
CA PRO A 3 12.15 -17.19 23.31
C PRO A 3 11.46 -15.87 22.89
N ARG A 4 12.26 -14.82 22.68
CA ARG A 4 11.80 -13.55 22.12
C ARG A 4 11.53 -13.74 20.63
N THR A 5 10.45 -14.44 20.32
CA THR A 5 9.90 -14.51 18.97
C THR A 5 9.61 -13.06 18.55
N GLY A 6 10.33 -12.58 17.53
CA GLY A 6 10.18 -11.21 17.02
C GLY A 6 8.76 -10.90 16.53
N ARG A 7 8.58 -9.73 15.92
CA ARG A 7 7.26 -9.28 15.45
C ARG A 7 6.60 -10.36 14.57
N PRO A 8 5.42 -10.90 14.96
CA PRO A 8 4.74 -11.91 14.17
C PRO A 8 4.46 -11.36 12.77
N ILE A 9 4.79 -12.16 11.76
CA ILE A 9 4.61 -11.79 10.36
C ILE A 9 3.10 -11.78 10.10
N LYS A 10 2.50 -10.60 9.84
CA LYS A 10 1.12 -10.51 9.34
C LYS A 10 1.11 -10.96 7.87
N GLY A 11 0.98 -12.27 7.63
CA GLY A 11 0.78 -12.88 6.30
C GLY A 11 1.93 -13.79 5.82
N THR A 12 1.97 -14.08 4.51
CA THR A 12 2.92 -14.99 3.84
C THR A 12 4.28 -14.36 3.48
N SER A 13 4.43 -13.04 3.62
CA SER A 13 5.68 -12.35 3.33
C SER A 13 5.84 -11.10 4.18
N LYS A 14 7.08 -10.81 4.57
CA LYS A 14 7.39 -9.61 5.33
C LYS A 14 7.20 -8.37 4.44
N ARG A 15 6.38 -7.41 4.88
CA ARG A 15 6.29 -6.08 4.26
C ARG A 15 7.47 -5.22 4.71
N ASP A 16 8.69 -5.62 4.35
CA ASP A 16 9.93 -4.95 4.78
C ASP A 16 10.32 -3.77 3.88
N LYS A 17 9.65 -3.60 2.74
CA LYS A 17 9.97 -2.56 1.76
C LYS A 17 9.15 -1.31 2.05
N SER A 18 9.83 -0.24 2.42
CA SER A 18 9.23 1.09 2.55
C SER A 18 9.40 1.85 1.24
N LEU A 19 8.31 2.38 0.69
CA LEU A 19 8.33 3.25 -0.49
C LEU A 19 8.19 4.69 0.00
N GLN A 20 9.24 5.50 -0.16
CA GLN A 20 9.15 6.95 0.01
C GLN A 20 8.83 7.57 -1.34
N LEU A 21 7.64 8.16 -1.46
CA LEU A 21 7.15 8.77 -2.69
C LEU A 21 6.92 10.26 -2.45
N ARG A 22 7.48 11.11 -3.31
CA ARG A 22 7.16 12.54 -3.32
C ARG A 22 5.98 12.77 -4.23
N MET A 23 4.93 13.38 -3.68
CA MET A 23 3.68 13.67 -4.39
C MET A 23 3.35 15.15 -4.23
N SER A 24 2.66 15.71 -5.22
CA SER A 24 2.09 17.04 -5.15
C SER A 24 0.93 17.09 -4.15
N LYS A 25 0.61 18.28 -3.66
CA LYS A 25 -0.47 18.48 -2.68
C LYS A 25 -1.83 17.96 -3.19
N GLU A 26 -2.09 18.15 -4.48
CA GLU A 26 -3.31 17.71 -5.16
C GLU A 26 -3.42 16.18 -5.18
N GLU A 27 -2.34 15.48 -5.51
CA GLU A 27 -2.29 14.00 -5.52
C GLU A 27 -2.52 13.43 -4.11
N LEU A 28 -2.01 14.11 -3.08
CA LEU A 28 -2.20 13.71 -1.69
C LEU A 28 -3.67 13.86 -1.26
N ILE A 29 -4.33 14.93 -1.69
CA ILE A 29 -5.77 15.13 -1.47
C ILE A 29 -6.59 14.05 -2.16
N LEU A 30 -6.29 13.75 -3.43
CA LEU A 30 -6.95 12.68 -4.18
C LEU A 30 -6.75 11.31 -3.51
N LEU A 31 -5.54 11.03 -3.02
CA LEU A 31 -5.24 9.80 -2.30
C LEU A 31 -6.05 9.68 -1.00
N ASP A 32 -6.15 10.75 -0.22
CA ASP A 32 -6.94 10.80 1.00
C ASP A 32 -8.45 10.68 0.72
N GLU A 33 -8.95 11.30 -0.35
CA GLU A 33 -10.34 11.13 -0.78
C GLU A 33 -10.64 9.68 -1.19
N CYS A 34 -9.74 9.06 -1.96
CA CYS A 34 -9.87 7.66 -2.35
C CYS A 34 -9.85 6.75 -1.12
N ALA A 35 -8.95 7.00 -0.17
CA ALA A 35 -8.85 6.25 1.08
C ALA A 35 -10.15 6.34 1.91
N LYS A 36 -10.71 7.55 2.04
CA LYS A 36 -11.98 7.78 2.75
C LYS A 36 -13.17 7.12 2.06
N ARG A 37 -13.26 7.21 0.73
CA ARG A 37 -14.37 6.61 -0.03
C ARG A 37 -14.35 5.09 -0.02
N LEU A 38 -13.16 4.50 -0.03
CA LEU A 38 -12.97 3.04 -0.05
C LEU A 38 -12.87 2.44 1.36
N ASP A 39 -12.85 3.27 2.41
CA ASP A 39 -12.63 2.87 3.82
C ASP A 39 -11.38 1.99 4.01
N ILE A 40 -10.30 2.33 3.30
CA ILE A 40 -9.03 1.58 3.34
C ILE A 40 -7.86 2.51 3.66
N SER A 41 -6.74 1.91 4.07
CA SER A 41 -5.53 2.68 4.35
C SER A 41 -4.97 3.32 3.07
N ARG A 42 -4.33 4.49 3.20
CA ARG A 42 -3.60 5.15 2.11
C ARG A 42 -2.65 4.19 1.38
N THR A 43 -1.98 3.32 2.13
CA THR A 43 -1.09 2.29 1.58
C THR A 43 -1.84 1.28 0.71
N ASP A 44 -3.03 0.86 1.12
CA ASP A 44 -3.86 -0.07 0.35
C ASP A 44 -4.39 0.58 -0.93
N VAL A 45 -4.72 1.88 -0.91
CA VAL A 45 -5.09 2.63 -2.13
C VAL A 45 -3.94 2.62 -3.14
N VAL A 46 -2.72 2.94 -2.71
CA VAL A 46 -1.52 2.92 -3.58
C VAL A 46 -1.29 1.52 -4.15
N ASN A 47 -1.36 0.47 -3.32
CA ASN A 47 -1.20 -0.91 -3.77
C ASN A 47 -2.27 -1.32 -4.79
N LYS A 48 -3.52 -0.89 -4.58
CA LYS A 48 -4.62 -1.15 -5.52
C LYS A 48 -4.39 -0.42 -6.85
N GLY A 49 -3.93 0.83 -6.81
CA GLY A 49 -3.53 1.59 -8.00
C GLY A 49 -2.43 0.88 -8.79
N ILE A 50 -1.37 0.40 -8.14
CA ILE A 50 -0.28 -0.35 -8.79
C ILE A 50 -0.81 -1.60 -9.50
N ARG A 51 -1.74 -2.33 -8.86
CA ARG A 51 -2.36 -3.53 -9.47
C ARG A 51 -3.19 -3.19 -10.71
N LEU A 52 -3.96 -2.11 -10.66
CA LEU A 52 -4.76 -1.65 -11.81
C LEU A 52 -3.87 -1.22 -12.99
N VAL A 53 -2.78 -0.50 -12.71
CA VAL A 53 -1.80 -0.13 -13.75
C VAL A 53 -1.15 -1.38 -14.35
N LYS A 54 -0.76 -2.35 -13.52
CA LYS A 54 -0.22 -3.63 -14.00
C LYS A 54 -1.23 -4.37 -14.89
N ASP A 55 -2.48 -4.48 -14.46
CA ASP A 55 -3.53 -5.16 -15.23
C ASP A 55 -3.75 -4.52 -16.61
N GLY A 56 -3.69 -3.19 -16.68
CA GLY A 56 -3.74 -2.45 -17.94
C GLY A 56 -2.51 -2.65 -18.84
N LEU A 57 -1.33 -2.88 -18.25
CA LEU A 57 -0.10 -3.18 -18.99
C LEU A 57 -0.03 -4.63 -19.48
N ASP A 58 -0.51 -5.60 -18.69
CA ASP A 58 -0.56 -7.02 -19.04
C ASP A 58 -1.56 -7.30 -20.17
N LYS A 59 -2.58 -6.44 -20.32
CA LYS A 59 -3.56 -6.51 -21.40
C LYS A 59 -3.08 -5.93 -22.74
N LYS A 60 -1.86 -5.39 -22.80
CA LYS A 60 -1.30 -4.74 -23.98
C LYS A 60 -0.22 -5.59 -24.63
#